data_AF-A0A961CXZ3-F1
#
_entry.id   AF-A0A961CXZ3-F1
#
_cell.length_a   1.000
_cell.length_b   1.000
_cell.length_c   1.000
_cell.angle_alpha   90.00
_cell.angle_beta   90.00
_cell.angle_gamma   90.00
#
_symmetry.space_group_name_H-M   'P 1'
#
loop_
_entity.id
_entity.type
_entity.pdbx_description
1 polymer ?
#
loop_
_entity_poly.entity_id
_entity_poly.type
_entity_poly.pdbx_seq_one_letter_code
_entity_poly.pdbx_strand_id
1 'polypeptide(L)'
;DTELVRTWEVAGTAHADAQFVRAILGGPRDPGVASLLGCTEPVNTGPHAEVVQAALHHLVGWVADGTPPPEGERLELTDDDQPAIARDDLGIALGGIRTPLVDVPVVVLSGDPPTGSSAEELTSGEVDVCVLFGSTTALDPVTLSELYPSADDYVAEFTASADAAVEAGFLLAPDAEELVAETEDNRALFG
;
A
#
# COMPACT_ATOMS: atom_id res chain seq x y z
N ASP A 1 19.71 4.36 -9.12
CA ASP A 1 19.97 2.97 -9.54
C ASP A 1 21.35 2.80 -10.14
N THR A 2 21.82 1.55 -10.20
CA THR A 2 23.09 1.15 -10.85
C THR A 2 22.89 -0.17 -11.61
N GLU A 3 23.93 -0.65 -12.29
CA GLU A 3 23.93 -1.97 -12.96
C GLU A 3 23.68 -3.17 -12.03
N LEU A 4 23.77 -3.01 -10.70
CA LEU A 4 23.61 -4.09 -9.73
C LEU A 4 22.61 -3.76 -8.62
N VAL A 5 22.02 -2.56 -8.63
CA VAL A 5 21.10 -2.10 -7.59
C VAL A 5 19.94 -1.35 -8.22
N ARG A 6 18.74 -1.89 -8.05
CA ARG A 6 17.46 -1.22 -8.28
C ARG A 6 16.83 -0.86 -6.94
N THR A 7 16.23 0.32 -6.84
CA THR A 7 15.54 0.76 -5.63
C THR A 7 14.12 1.17 -5.96
N TRP A 8 13.17 0.61 -5.22
CA TRP A 8 11.74 0.85 -5.34
C TRP A 8 11.23 1.45 -4.04
N GLU A 9 10.60 2.63 -4.14
CA GLU A 9 9.89 3.26 -3.04
C GLU A 9 8.41 3.15 -3.33
N VAL A 10 7.63 2.61 -2.40
CA VAL A 10 6.25 2.19 -2.68
C VAL A 10 5.29 3.01 -1.86
N ALA A 11 4.40 3.74 -2.53
CA ALA A 11 3.37 4.53 -1.89
C ALA A 11 2.37 3.61 -1.18
N GLY A 12 1.83 4.08 -0.05
CA GLY A 12 0.80 3.36 0.71
C GLY A 12 1.31 2.16 1.53
N THR A 13 2.62 1.96 1.66
CA THR A 13 3.21 0.87 2.47
C THR A 13 3.64 1.33 3.86
N ALA A 14 3.77 0.37 4.78
CA ALA A 14 4.28 0.53 6.14
C ALA A 14 5.41 -0.48 6.42
N HIS A 15 6.03 -0.41 7.60
CA HIS A 15 7.11 -1.34 7.97
C HIS A 15 6.62 -2.78 8.13
N ALA A 16 5.44 -2.96 8.73
CA ALA A 16 4.64 -4.17 8.72
C ALA A 16 3.19 -3.79 8.39
N ASP A 17 2.36 -4.76 8.02
CA ASP A 17 0.99 -4.50 7.59
C ASP A 17 0.06 -5.68 7.96
N ALA A 18 -1.22 -5.55 7.63
CA ALA A 18 -2.21 -6.61 7.86
C ALA A 18 -1.81 -7.93 7.18
N GLN A 19 -1.14 -7.87 6.03
CA GLN A 19 -0.70 -9.05 5.30
C GLN A 19 0.43 -9.79 6.03
N PHE A 20 1.35 -9.08 6.69
CA PHE A 20 2.35 -9.68 7.56
C PHE A 20 1.71 -10.46 8.72
N VAL A 21 0.71 -9.88 9.38
CA VAL A 21 -0.02 -10.57 10.46
C VAL A 21 -0.76 -11.79 9.92
N ARG A 22 -1.45 -11.66 8.78
CA ARG A 22 -2.13 -12.76 8.09
C ARG A 22 -1.18 -13.90 7.72
N ALA A 23 0.03 -13.60 7.25
CA ALA A 23 1.01 -14.62 6.87
C ALA A 23 1.47 -15.47 8.08
N ILE A 24 1.47 -14.89 9.29
CA ILE A 24 1.90 -15.58 10.51
C ILE A 24 0.74 -16.27 11.23
N LEU A 25 -0.40 -15.59 11.35
CA LEU A 25 -1.53 -16.02 12.19
C LEU A 25 -2.73 -16.54 11.39
N GLY A 26 -2.76 -16.33 10.08
CA GLY A 26 -3.92 -16.59 9.22
C GLY A 26 -5.00 -15.51 9.33
N GLY A 27 -6.13 -15.73 8.64
CA GLY A 27 -7.27 -14.80 8.63
C GLY A 27 -7.35 -13.91 7.39
N PRO A 28 -8.32 -12.98 7.35
CA PRO A 28 -8.45 -12.00 6.27
C PRO A 28 -7.38 -10.90 6.36
N ARG A 29 -7.10 -10.24 5.23
CA ARG A 29 -6.31 -8.99 5.18
C ARG A 29 -7.20 -7.83 5.67
N ASP A 30 -7.48 -7.81 6.96
CA ASP A 30 -8.37 -6.85 7.61
C ASP A 30 -7.56 -5.82 8.43
N PRO A 31 -7.91 -4.53 8.39
CA PRO A 31 -7.16 -3.51 9.11
C PRO A 31 -7.22 -3.67 10.64
N GLY A 32 -8.16 -4.44 11.20
CA GLY A 32 -8.26 -4.76 12.62
C GLY A 32 -7.47 -6.01 13.06
N VAL A 33 -6.80 -6.72 12.13
CA VAL A 33 -6.11 -7.99 12.42
C VAL A 33 -5.01 -7.85 13.48
N ALA A 34 -4.39 -6.67 13.56
CA ALA A 34 -3.33 -6.37 14.53
C ALA A 34 -3.84 -6.19 15.97
N SER A 35 -5.16 -6.24 16.21
CA SER A 35 -5.72 -6.33 17.57
C SER A 35 -5.23 -7.56 18.35
N LEU A 36 -4.85 -8.63 17.64
CA LEU A 36 -4.19 -9.81 18.21
C LEU A 36 -2.81 -9.49 18.82
N LEU A 37 -2.19 -8.38 18.40
CA LEU A 37 -0.91 -7.87 18.88
C LEU A 37 -1.09 -6.72 19.89
N GLY A 38 -2.32 -6.36 20.24
CA GLY A 38 -2.63 -5.25 21.14
C GLY A 38 -2.91 -3.92 20.45
N CYS A 39 -2.91 -3.86 19.12
CA CYS A 39 -3.22 -2.61 18.39
C CYS A 39 -4.71 -2.30 18.46
N THR A 40 -5.05 -1.08 18.87
CA THR A 40 -6.44 -0.64 19.00
C THR A 40 -6.97 0.07 17.78
N GLU A 41 -6.08 0.50 16.88
CA GLU A 41 -6.40 1.28 15.69
C GLU A 41 -6.18 0.48 14.39
N PRO A 42 -6.90 0.81 13.31
CA PRO A 42 -6.73 0.21 11.98
C PRO A 42 -5.30 0.29 11.46
N VAL A 43 -4.70 -0.85 11.12
CA VAL A 43 -3.36 -0.94 10.52
C VAL A 43 -3.39 -0.90 9.00
N ASN A 44 -2.24 -0.61 8.39
CA ASN A 44 -2.06 -0.57 6.94
C ASN A 44 -2.45 -1.90 6.27
N THR A 45 -3.22 -1.82 5.18
CA THR A 45 -3.58 -2.97 4.32
C THR A 45 -3.00 -2.82 2.90
N GLY A 46 -1.99 -1.98 2.72
CA GLY A 46 -1.45 -1.56 1.44
C GLY A 46 -0.59 -2.58 0.71
N PRO A 47 -0.01 -2.22 -0.45
CA PRO A 47 0.39 -3.14 -1.51
C PRO A 47 1.75 -3.85 -1.27
N HIS A 48 2.19 -3.95 -0.02
CA HIS A 48 3.55 -4.37 0.30
C HIS A 48 3.85 -5.78 -0.23
N ALA A 49 2.94 -6.74 -0.01
CA ALA A 49 3.16 -8.10 -0.47
C ALA A 49 3.15 -8.21 -1.99
N GLU A 50 2.25 -7.52 -2.67
CA GLU A 50 2.13 -7.58 -4.13
C GLU A 50 3.38 -7.00 -4.81
N VAL A 51 3.84 -5.83 -4.38
CA VAL A 51 5.02 -5.19 -4.97
C VAL A 51 6.30 -5.95 -4.62
N VAL A 52 6.41 -6.54 -3.43
CA VAL A 52 7.55 -7.41 -3.07
C VAL A 52 7.57 -8.69 -3.89
N GLN A 53 6.40 -9.29 -4.18
CA GLN A 53 6.31 -10.45 -5.07
C GLN A 53 6.77 -10.11 -6.49
N ALA A 54 6.33 -8.97 -7.04
CA ALA A 54 6.81 -8.47 -8.33
C ALA A 54 8.33 -8.23 -8.32
N ALA A 55 8.86 -7.56 -7.28
CA ALA A 55 10.29 -7.30 -7.14
C ALA A 55 11.11 -8.60 -7.09
N LEU A 56 10.63 -9.61 -6.35
CA LEU A 56 11.28 -10.92 -6.29
C LEU A 56 11.24 -11.64 -7.63
N HIS A 57 10.11 -11.58 -8.35
CA HIS A 57 9.98 -12.14 -9.69
C HIS A 57 11.02 -11.53 -10.65
N HIS A 58 11.12 -10.20 -10.65
CA HIS A 58 12.14 -9.49 -11.45
C HIS A 58 13.56 -9.83 -11.02
N LEU A 59 13.84 -9.95 -9.72
CA LEU A 59 15.16 -10.34 -9.24
C LEU A 59 15.56 -11.74 -9.76
N VAL A 60 14.62 -12.69 -9.77
CA VAL A 60 14.85 -14.03 -10.33
C VAL A 60 15.17 -13.96 -11.81
N GLY A 61 14.39 -13.19 -12.59
CA GLY A 61 14.66 -12.97 -14.03
C GLY A 61 16.03 -12.32 -14.26
N TRP A 62 16.35 -11.28 -13.48
CA TRP A 62 17.61 -10.56 -13.57
C TRP A 62 18.83 -11.46 -13.34
N VAL A 63 18.75 -12.35 -12.35
CA VAL A 63 19.80 -13.34 -12.09
C VAL A 63 19.90 -14.38 -13.19
N ALA A 64 18.75 -14.81 -13.75
CA ALA A 64 18.69 -15.89 -14.72
C ALA A 64 19.16 -15.49 -16.12
N ASP A 65 18.76 -14.31 -16.61
CA ASP A 65 18.98 -13.89 -18.00
C ASP A 65 19.52 -12.46 -18.16
N GLY A 66 19.70 -11.72 -17.06
CA GLY A 66 20.26 -10.37 -17.09
C GLY A 66 19.25 -9.26 -17.36
N THR A 67 17.95 -9.56 -17.49
CA THR A 67 16.90 -8.55 -17.65
C THR A 67 16.69 -7.78 -16.34
N PRO A 68 17.03 -6.48 -16.25
CA PRO A 68 16.90 -5.75 -15.00
C PRO A 68 15.42 -5.47 -14.66
N PRO A 69 15.06 -5.36 -13.37
CA PRO A 69 13.76 -4.84 -12.96
C PRO A 69 13.53 -3.43 -13.52
N PRO A 70 12.26 -3.03 -13.75
CA PRO A 70 11.92 -1.67 -14.14
C PRO A 70 12.38 -0.64 -13.10
N GLU A 71 12.58 0.60 -13.55
CA GLU A 71 12.93 1.72 -12.69
C GLU A 71 11.68 2.22 -11.97
N GLY A 72 11.74 2.30 -10.64
CA GLY A 72 10.65 2.86 -9.83
C GLY A 72 10.81 4.36 -9.67
N GLU A 73 9.70 5.09 -9.76
CA GLU A 73 9.66 6.48 -9.34
C GLU A 73 9.95 6.59 -7.84
N ARG A 74 10.54 7.71 -7.42
CA ARG A 74 10.83 7.99 -6.01
C ARG A 74 9.64 8.69 -5.37
N LEU A 75 9.46 8.49 -4.07
CA LEU A 75 8.51 9.29 -3.32
C LEU A 75 8.94 10.75 -3.35
N GLU A 76 7.97 11.63 -3.54
CA GLU A 76 8.22 13.06 -3.48
C GLU A 76 8.43 13.52 -2.04
N LEU A 77 9.32 14.48 -1.86
CA LEU A 77 9.60 15.10 -0.56
C LEU A 77 9.22 16.57 -0.59
N THR A 78 8.84 17.11 0.57
CA THR A 78 8.65 18.56 0.73
C THR A 78 9.99 19.29 0.67
N ASP A 79 9.97 20.54 0.21
CA ASP A 79 11.15 21.41 0.08
C ASP A 79 11.54 22.12 1.41
N ASP A 80 11.09 21.61 2.55
CA ASP A 80 11.32 22.21 3.87
C ASP A 80 12.72 21.87 4.43
N ASP A 81 13.19 22.62 5.44
CA ASP A 81 14.47 22.35 6.14
C ASP A 81 14.54 20.93 6.73
N GLN A 82 13.38 20.37 7.09
CA GLN A 82 13.20 18.97 7.45
C GLN A 82 12.21 18.35 6.46
N PRO A 83 12.70 17.70 5.39
CA PRO A 83 11.82 17.16 4.36
C PRO A 83 10.93 16.06 4.94
N ALA A 84 9.66 16.11 4.60
CA ALA A 84 8.69 15.05 4.84
C ALA A 84 8.22 14.45 3.51
N ILE A 85 7.51 13.32 3.54
CA ILE A 85 6.84 12.79 2.34
C ILE A 85 5.79 13.81 1.88
N ALA A 86 5.87 14.24 0.63
CA ALA A 86 4.85 15.08 0.02
C ALA A 86 3.57 14.25 -0.21
N ARG A 87 2.42 14.85 0.06
CA ARG A 87 1.11 14.17 0.05
C ARG A 87 0.09 15.01 -0.72
N ASP A 88 -0.87 14.34 -1.34
CA ASP A 88 -2.02 14.99 -1.99
C ASP A 88 -3.08 15.44 -0.97
N ASP A 89 -4.18 15.99 -1.47
CA ASP A 89 -5.28 16.51 -0.65
C ASP A 89 -5.99 15.43 0.19
N LEU A 90 -5.87 14.15 -0.17
CA LEU A 90 -6.37 13.00 0.60
C LEU A 90 -5.35 12.50 1.62
N GLY A 91 -4.13 13.04 1.62
CA GLY A 91 -3.02 12.60 2.47
C GLY A 91 -2.25 11.40 1.91
N ILE A 92 -2.48 11.01 0.66
CA ILE A 92 -1.77 9.92 0.00
C ILE A 92 -0.42 10.43 -0.50
N ALA A 93 0.63 9.63 -0.30
CA ALA A 93 1.98 9.99 -0.72
C ALA A 93 2.08 10.22 -2.24
N LEU A 94 2.78 11.28 -2.64
CA LEU A 94 3.07 11.61 -4.04
C LEU A 94 4.33 10.88 -4.53
N GLY A 95 4.40 10.62 -5.83
CA GLY A 95 5.44 9.81 -6.45
C GLY A 95 5.44 8.36 -5.97
N GLY A 96 6.59 7.71 -6.09
CA GLY A 96 6.77 6.30 -5.75
C GLY A 96 6.10 5.36 -6.76
N ILE A 97 6.29 4.06 -6.55
CA ILE A 97 5.46 3.03 -7.18
C ILE A 97 4.08 3.11 -6.56
N ARG A 98 3.10 3.47 -7.39
CA ARG A 98 1.68 3.48 -7.04
C ARG A 98 1.00 2.26 -7.64
N THR A 99 0.00 1.77 -6.91
CA THR A 99 -0.79 0.58 -7.25
C THR A 99 -2.27 0.98 -7.24
N PRO A 100 -3.21 0.17 -7.74
CA PRO A 100 -4.63 0.51 -7.69
C PRO A 100 -5.16 0.78 -6.26
N LEU A 101 -4.55 0.19 -5.22
CA LEU A 101 -4.87 0.49 -3.81
C LEU A 101 -4.55 1.94 -3.40
N VAL A 102 -3.74 2.65 -4.18
CA VAL A 102 -3.26 4.02 -3.93
C VAL A 102 -3.78 5.00 -4.99
N ASP A 103 -3.88 4.59 -6.24
CA ASP A 103 -4.35 5.42 -7.35
C ASP A 103 -5.87 5.52 -7.41
N VAL A 104 -6.57 4.49 -6.94
CA VAL A 104 -8.04 4.40 -6.93
C VAL A 104 -8.50 4.13 -5.50
N PRO A 105 -8.25 5.06 -4.56
CA PRO A 105 -8.46 4.82 -3.13
C PRO A 105 -9.95 4.77 -2.76
N VAL A 106 -10.30 3.80 -1.92
CA VAL A 106 -11.50 3.85 -1.03
C VAL A 106 -11.12 4.00 0.44
N VAL A 107 -9.83 3.87 0.72
CA VAL A 107 -9.17 4.11 1.99
C VAL A 107 -7.86 4.85 1.72
N VAL A 108 -7.40 5.65 2.67
CA VAL A 108 -6.06 6.25 2.67
C VAL A 108 -5.12 5.33 3.42
N LEU A 109 -4.08 4.88 2.73
CA LEU A 109 -3.04 4.01 3.27
C LEU A 109 -1.80 4.86 3.59
N SER A 110 -1.30 4.77 4.83
CA SER A 110 -0.09 5.46 5.25
C SER A 110 0.87 4.52 5.97
N GLY A 111 2.16 4.79 5.80
CA GLY A 111 3.23 4.21 6.62
C GLY A 111 3.34 4.86 8.01
N ASP A 112 2.73 6.04 8.18
CA ASP A 112 2.65 6.69 9.49
C ASP A 112 1.67 5.92 10.38
N PRO A 113 2.06 5.64 11.63
CA PRO A 113 1.20 4.93 12.56
C PRO A 113 0.01 5.79 13.01
N PRO A 114 -1.01 5.16 13.60
CA PRO A 114 -2.14 5.88 14.18
C PRO A 114 -1.67 6.89 15.25
N THR A 115 -2.44 7.96 15.43
CA THR A 115 -2.12 8.99 16.42
C THR A 115 -2.00 8.41 17.82
N GLY A 116 -0.87 8.69 18.49
CA GLY A 116 -0.63 8.26 19.86
C GLY A 116 0.38 7.12 19.99
N SER A 117 0.79 6.48 18.90
CA SER A 117 1.91 5.53 18.90
C SER A 117 3.23 6.24 18.60
N SER A 118 4.29 5.86 19.30
CA SER A 118 5.62 6.47 19.16
C SER A 118 6.73 5.43 19.06
N ALA A 119 7.79 5.75 18.32
CA ALA A 119 8.96 4.87 18.23
C ALA A 119 9.73 4.78 19.55
N GLU A 120 9.51 5.72 20.48
CA GLU A 120 10.12 5.70 21.82
C GLU A 120 9.65 4.48 22.62
N GLU A 121 8.40 4.04 22.40
CA GLU A 121 7.80 2.88 23.07
C GLU A 121 8.45 1.56 22.67
N LEU A 122 8.98 1.43 21.45
CA LEU A 122 9.77 0.25 21.04
C LEU A 122 11.01 0.02 21.93
N THR A 123 11.50 1.07 22.58
CA THR A 123 12.71 1.02 23.40
C THR A 123 12.43 1.03 24.91
N SER A 124 11.18 1.24 25.32
CA SER A 124 10.78 1.43 26.73
C SER A 124 10.56 0.10 27.47
N GLY A 125 10.49 -1.03 26.76
CA GLY A 125 10.23 -2.36 27.32
C GLY A 125 8.75 -2.73 27.43
N GLU A 126 7.84 -1.79 27.17
CA GLU A 126 6.44 -2.04 26.83
C GLU A 126 6.36 -2.09 25.31
N VAL A 127 6.21 -3.29 24.74
CA VAL A 127 6.30 -3.50 23.29
C VAL A 127 5.02 -2.99 22.62
N ASP A 128 4.92 -1.69 22.35
CA ASP A 128 3.96 -1.17 21.37
C ASP A 128 4.57 -1.32 19.97
N VAL A 129 4.34 -2.48 19.36
CA VAL A 129 4.74 -2.75 17.97
C VAL A 129 3.86 -2.01 16.95
N CYS A 130 2.73 -1.43 17.36
CA CYS A 130 1.73 -0.85 16.46
C CYS A 130 2.27 0.36 15.69
N VAL A 131 3.29 1.04 16.23
CA VAL A 131 4.02 2.10 15.52
C VAL A 131 4.63 1.65 14.18
N LEU A 132 4.85 0.34 13.99
CA LEU A 132 5.42 -0.22 12.77
C LEU A 132 4.37 -0.52 11.69
N PHE A 133 3.09 -0.54 12.05
CA PHE A 133 2.05 -1.10 11.21
C PHE A 133 1.35 -0.09 10.28
N GLY A 134 1.77 1.18 10.33
CA GLY A 134 1.12 2.25 9.58
C GLY A 134 -0.37 2.37 9.91
N SER A 135 -1.14 2.93 8.99
CA SER A 135 -2.57 3.17 9.21
C SER A 135 -3.40 3.02 7.93
N THR A 136 -4.68 2.69 8.13
CA THR A 136 -5.73 2.67 7.11
C THR A 136 -6.87 3.56 7.56
N THR A 137 -7.23 4.57 6.77
CA THR A 137 -8.34 5.48 7.07
C THR A 137 -9.39 5.40 5.97
N ALA A 138 -10.63 5.00 6.30
CA ALA A 138 -11.70 4.95 5.32
C ALA A 138 -12.08 6.34 4.79
N LEU A 139 -12.29 6.46 3.48
CA LEU A 139 -12.87 7.66 2.90
C LEU A 139 -14.36 7.73 3.25
N ASP A 140 -14.85 8.94 3.51
CA ASP A 140 -16.25 9.13 3.81
C ASP A 140 -17.12 9.07 2.52
N PRO A 141 -18.43 8.79 2.64
CA PRO A 141 -19.30 8.62 1.47
C PRO A 141 -19.38 9.84 0.55
N VAL A 142 -19.20 11.07 1.07
CA VAL A 142 -19.21 12.28 0.24
C VAL A 142 -17.97 12.28 -0.64
N THR A 143 -16.79 12.10 -0.06
CA THR A 143 -15.53 11.99 -0.79
C THR A 143 -15.58 10.87 -1.84
N LEU A 144 -16.10 9.68 -1.48
CA LEU A 144 -16.25 8.56 -2.41
C LEU A 144 -17.16 8.91 -3.60
N SER A 145 -18.27 9.62 -3.37
CA SER A 145 -19.20 10.02 -4.43
C SER A 145 -18.66 11.13 -5.35
N GLU A 146 -17.71 11.92 -4.85
CA GLU A 146 -17.00 12.94 -5.65
C GLU A 146 -15.92 12.31 -6.52
N LEU A 147 -15.23 11.29 -6.02
CA LEU A 147 -14.21 10.54 -6.76
C LEU A 147 -14.83 9.61 -7.82
N TYR A 148 -15.84 8.83 -7.42
CA TYR A 148 -16.43 7.79 -8.26
C TYR A 148 -17.95 7.97 -8.38
N PRO A 149 -18.47 8.26 -9.58
CA PRO A 149 -19.91 8.44 -9.78
C PRO A 149 -20.74 7.17 -9.50
N SER A 150 -20.13 5.98 -9.64
CA SER A 150 -20.76 4.70 -9.35
C SER A 150 -19.74 3.62 -8.97
N ALA A 151 -20.25 2.52 -8.42
CA ALA A 151 -19.45 1.33 -8.15
C ALA A 151 -18.83 0.72 -9.44
N ASP A 152 -19.53 0.82 -10.57
CA ASP A 152 -19.01 0.33 -11.86
C ASP A 152 -17.84 1.20 -12.34
N ASP A 153 -17.91 2.52 -12.14
CA ASP A 153 -16.83 3.45 -12.48
C ASP A 153 -15.60 3.17 -11.61
N TYR A 154 -15.80 3.00 -10.29
CA TYR A 154 -14.73 2.62 -9.36
C TYR A 154 -14.03 1.32 -9.79
N VAL A 155 -14.79 0.25 -10.04
CA VAL A 155 -14.20 -1.04 -10.46
C VAL A 155 -13.47 -0.92 -11.79
N ALA A 156 -14.01 -0.17 -12.74
CA ALA A 156 -13.37 0.05 -14.04
C ALA A 156 -12.05 0.82 -13.92
N GLU A 157 -12.03 1.88 -13.11
CA GLU A 157 -10.82 2.66 -12.83
C GLU A 157 -9.77 1.82 -12.09
N PHE A 158 -10.19 1.06 -11.07
CA PHE A 158 -9.31 0.16 -10.33
C PHE A 158 -8.69 -0.90 -11.22
N THR A 159 -9.49 -1.53 -12.09
CA THR A 159 -9.02 -2.53 -13.06
C THR A 159 -8.01 -1.92 -14.03
N ALA A 160 -8.29 -0.73 -14.56
CA ALA A 160 -7.36 -0.04 -15.45
C ALA A 160 -6.03 0.33 -14.76
N SER A 161 -6.06 0.76 -13.50
CA SER A 161 -4.85 1.01 -12.71
C SER A 161 -4.08 -0.29 -12.41
N ALA A 162 -4.78 -1.38 -12.12
CA ALA A 162 -4.16 -2.70 -11.92
C ALA A 162 -3.45 -3.19 -13.19
N ASP A 163 -4.09 -3.09 -14.35
CA ASP A 163 -3.52 -3.45 -15.64
C ASP A 163 -2.27 -2.59 -15.95
N ALA A 164 -2.34 -1.28 -15.69
CA ALA A 164 -1.20 -0.38 -15.88
C ALA A 164 -0.02 -0.74 -14.96
N ALA A 165 -0.27 -1.13 -13.71
CA ALA A 165 0.77 -1.55 -12.77
C ALA A 165 1.40 -2.90 -13.18
N VAL A 166 0.63 -3.81 -13.80
CA VAL A 166 1.16 -5.05 -14.41
C VAL A 166 2.02 -4.73 -15.63
N GLU A 167 1.56 -3.86 -16.53
CA GLU A 167 2.33 -3.43 -17.70
C GLU A 167 3.65 -2.76 -17.32
N ALA A 168 3.62 -1.93 -16.26
CA ALA A 168 4.81 -1.30 -15.69
C ALA A 168 5.73 -2.28 -14.95
N GLY A 169 5.25 -3.50 -14.66
CA GLY A 169 6.00 -4.54 -13.97
C GLY A 169 6.05 -4.41 -12.45
N PHE A 170 5.17 -3.61 -11.86
CA PHE A 170 5.09 -3.41 -10.40
C PHE A 170 4.04 -4.31 -9.73
N LEU A 171 3.19 -4.97 -10.52
CA LEU A 171 2.33 -6.08 -10.11
C LEU A 171 2.57 -7.29 -11.01
N LEU A 172 2.34 -8.49 -10.46
CA LEU A 172 2.16 -9.69 -11.27
C LEU A 172 0.69 -9.81 -11.67
N ALA A 173 0.43 -10.37 -12.85
CA ALA A 173 -0.95 -10.57 -13.32
C ALA A 173 -1.84 -11.33 -12.31
N PRO A 174 -1.38 -12.41 -11.64
CA PRO A 174 -2.20 -13.08 -10.62
C PRO A 174 -2.51 -12.20 -9.40
N ASP A 175 -1.58 -11.36 -8.97
CA ASP A 175 -1.82 -10.44 -7.84
C ASP A 175 -2.84 -9.37 -8.24
N ALA A 176 -2.75 -8.84 -9.47
CA ALA A 176 -3.73 -7.89 -10.00
C ALA A 176 -5.14 -8.51 -10.13
N GLU A 177 -5.24 -9.76 -10.59
CA GLU A 177 -6.50 -10.50 -10.65
C GLU A 177 -7.14 -10.68 -9.26
N GLU A 178 -6.33 -10.99 -8.23
CA GLU A 178 -6.82 -11.10 -6.84
C GLU A 178 -7.30 -9.74 -6.31
N LEU A 179 -6.53 -8.67 -6.51
CA LEU A 179 -6.94 -7.32 -6.09
C LEU A 179 -8.23 -6.86 -6.77
N VAL A 180 -8.40 -7.12 -8.07
CA VAL A 180 -9.63 -6.78 -8.80
C VAL A 180 -10.82 -7.61 -8.29
N ALA A 181 -10.60 -8.89 -7.97
CA ALA A 181 -11.64 -9.73 -7.38
C ALA A 181 -12.06 -9.24 -5.98
N GLU A 182 -11.12 -8.80 -5.14
CA GLU A 182 -11.40 -8.20 -3.82
C GLU A 182 -12.15 -6.87 -3.94
N THR A 183 -11.85 -6.09 -4.99
CA THR A 183 -12.47 -4.79 -5.27
C THR A 183 -13.98 -4.89 -5.51
N GLU A 184 -14.48 -6.03 -5.97
CA GLU A 184 -15.92 -6.28 -6.14
C GLU A 184 -16.69 -6.21 -4.82
N ASP A 185 -16.07 -6.55 -3.68
CA ASP A 185 -16.70 -6.44 -2.37
C ASP A 185 -16.91 -4.97 -1.95
N ASN A 186 -16.08 -4.05 -2.46
CA ASN A 186 -16.18 -2.62 -2.17
C ASN A 186 -17.35 -1.93 -2.88
N ARG A 187 -18.06 -2.60 -3.80
CA ARG A 187 -19.26 -2.05 -4.44
C ARG A 187 -20.30 -1.58 -3.42
N ALA A 188 -20.36 -2.25 -2.26
CA ALA A 188 -21.27 -1.90 -1.17
C ALA A 188 -21.00 -0.51 -0.55
N LEU A 189 -19.84 0.11 -0.81
CA LEU A 189 -19.53 1.46 -0.36
C LEU A 189 -20.30 2.55 -1.12
N PHE A 190 -20.87 2.23 -2.28
CA PHE A 190 -21.46 3.19 -3.22
C PHE A 190 -23.00 3.14 -3.29
N GLY A 191 -23.67 2.34 -2.45
CA GLY A 191 -25.15 2.25 -2.42
C GLY A 191 -25.69 0.92 -1.95
#